data_AF-A0A2E7RSC1-F1
#
_entry.id   AF-A0A2E7RSC1-F1
#
_cell.length_a   1.000
_cell.length_b   1.000
_cell.length_c   1.000
_cell.angle_alpha   90.00
_cell.angle_beta   90.00
_cell.angle_gamma   90.00
#
_symmetry.space_group_name_H-M   'P 1'
#
loop_
_entity.id
_entity.type
_entity.pdbx_description
1 polymer ?
#
loop_
_entity_poly.entity_id
_entity_poly.type
_entity_poly.pdbx_seq_one_letter_code
_entity_poly.pdbx_strand_id
1 'polypeptide(L)'
;MAESGNNNERGQKLEGMYNAFMGDVSQLFPKTDSNLLLNVMALERKFPDMMPHVHLEVVFNEGVDINVPKYEITEKYHVQAAVHRWDKNILVVTGMMNVGIIAEIADHKTVEKISGTANAAFY
;
A
#
# COMPACT_ATOMS: atom_id res chain seq x y z
N MET A 1 -31.71 -35.46 5.96
CA MET A 1 -31.59 -33.99 6.11
C MET A 1 -30.20 -33.73 6.67
N ALA A 2 -29.22 -33.49 5.80
CA ALA A 2 -27.82 -33.35 6.19
C ALA A 2 -27.37 -31.89 6.06
N GLU A 3 -26.74 -31.39 7.14
CA GLU A 3 -25.66 -30.40 7.16
C GLU A 3 -25.83 -29.09 6.37
N SER A 4 -26.79 -28.25 6.77
CA SER A 4 -26.82 -26.83 6.35
C SER A 4 -26.19 -25.87 7.39
N GLY A 5 -25.79 -26.34 8.57
CA GLY A 5 -25.39 -25.48 9.70
C GLY A 5 -23.91 -25.10 9.80
N ASN A 6 -22.99 -25.83 9.15
CA ASN A 6 -21.55 -25.73 9.43
C ASN A 6 -20.79 -24.77 8.50
N ASN A 7 -21.30 -24.54 7.28
CA ASN A 7 -20.58 -23.72 6.28
C ASN A 7 -20.61 -22.22 6.60
N ASN A 8 -21.68 -21.74 7.24
CA ASN A 8 -21.83 -20.33 7.61
C ASN A 8 -20.88 -19.94 8.76
N GLU A 9 -20.70 -20.83 9.75
CA GLU A 9 -19.83 -20.57 10.91
C GLU A 9 -18.35 -20.48 10.52
N ARG A 10 -17.90 -21.33 9.58
CA ARG A 10 -16.51 -21.28 9.07
C ARG A 10 -16.23 -20.00 8.31
N GLY A 11 -17.17 -19.57 7.46
CA GLY A 11 -17.08 -18.30 6.73
C GLY A 11 -17.01 -17.10 7.67
N GLN A 12 -17.94 -17.02 8.63
CA GLN A 12 -17.96 -15.95 9.64
C GLN A 12 -16.69 -15.91 10.48
N LYS A 13 -16.14 -17.07 10.87
CA LYS A 13 -14.87 -17.13 11.61
C LYS A 13 -13.71 -16.61 10.77
N LEU A 14 -13.65 -16.97 9.49
CA LEU A 14 -12.62 -16.47 8.57
C LEU A 14 -12.73 -14.95 8.39
N GLU A 15 -13.95 -14.43 8.19
CA GLU A 15 -14.21 -12.98 8.11
C GLU A 15 -13.79 -12.27 9.41
N GLY A 16 -14.09 -12.84 10.57
CA GLY A 16 -13.66 -12.30 11.86
C GLY A 16 -12.14 -12.21 11.99
N MET A 17 -11.42 -13.26 11.57
CA MET A 17 -9.95 -13.25 11.56
C MET A 17 -9.38 -12.22 10.58
N TYR A 18 -9.98 -12.10 9.40
CA TYR A 18 -9.58 -11.09 8.41
C TYR A 18 -9.80 -9.67 8.93
N ASN A 19 -10.96 -9.39 9.53
CA ASN A 19 -11.28 -8.07 10.07
C ASN A 19 -10.34 -7.68 11.23
N ALA A 20 -10.02 -8.63 12.12
CA ALA A 20 -9.05 -8.40 13.18
C ALA A 20 -7.66 -8.07 12.61
N PHE A 21 -7.18 -8.88 11.65
CA PHE A 21 -5.91 -8.64 10.98
C PHE A 21 -5.86 -7.27 10.28
N MET A 22 -6.90 -6.91 9.51
CA MET A 22 -6.95 -5.62 8.83
C MET A 22 -7.03 -4.45 9.81
N GLY A 23 -7.71 -4.64 10.95
CA GLY A 23 -7.70 -3.71 12.08
C GLY A 23 -6.28 -3.45 12.58
N ASP A 24 -5.52 -4.52 12.88
CA ASP A 24 -4.12 -4.42 13.33
C ASP A 24 -3.24 -3.72 12.27
N VAL A 25 -3.41 -4.05 10.99
CA VAL A 25 -2.67 -3.40 9.89
C VAL A 25 -2.96 -1.90 9.84
N SER A 26 -4.23 -1.49 9.94
CA SER A 26 -4.61 -0.07 9.93
C SER A 26 -4.05 0.71 11.12
N GLN A 27 -3.88 0.06 12.28
CA GLN A 27 -3.28 0.68 13.46
C GLN A 27 -1.76 0.83 13.32
N LEU A 28 -1.09 -0.16 12.73
CA LEU A 28 0.35 -0.13 12.47
C LEU A 28 0.72 0.84 11.35
N PHE A 29 -0.10 0.95 10.31
CA PHE A 29 0.14 1.77 9.13
C PHE A 29 -1.02 2.75 8.89
N PRO A 30 -1.23 3.74 9.78
CA PRO A 30 -2.43 4.60 9.77
C PRO A 30 -2.52 5.50 8.53
N LYS A 31 -1.40 5.72 7.84
CA LYS A 31 -1.32 6.54 6.64
C LYS A 31 -1.39 5.72 5.35
N THR A 32 -1.53 4.41 5.40
CA THR A 32 -1.48 3.57 4.20
C THR A 32 -2.72 2.69 4.08
N ASP A 33 -3.26 2.57 2.88
CA ASP A 33 -4.35 1.64 2.60
C ASP A 33 -3.93 0.21 2.97
N SER A 34 -4.64 -0.39 3.92
CA SER A 34 -4.34 -1.74 4.41
C SER A 34 -4.47 -2.80 3.32
N ASN A 35 -5.37 -2.62 2.34
CA ASN A 35 -5.51 -3.56 1.22
C ASN A 35 -4.31 -3.50 0.27
N LEU A 36 -3.74 -2.31 0.05
CA LEU A 36 -2.50 -2.17 -0.70
C LEU A 36 -1.39 -2.97 -0.01
N LEU A 37 -1.19 -2.78 1.29
CA LEU A 37 -0.16 -3.49 2.06
C LEU A 37 -0.37 -5.01 2.03
N LEU A 38 -1.61 -5.48 2.20
CA LEU A 38 -1.94 -6.89 2.09
C LEU A 38 -1.60 -7.46 0.70
N ASN A 39 -1.94 -6.73 -0.37
CA ASN A 39 -1.66 -7.16 -1.74
C ASN A 39 -0.16 -7.23 -2.02
N VAL A 40 0.60 -6.22 -1.61
CA VAL A 40 2.07 -6.19 -1.75
C VAL A 40 2.69 -7.35 -0.95
N MET A 41 2.29 -7.53 0.31
CA MET A 41 2.77 -8.64 1.15
C MET A 41 2.44 -10.02 0.55
N ALA A 42 1.25 -10.18 -0.03
CA ALA A 42 0.86 -11.42 -0.68
C ALA A 42 1.73 -11.71 -1.92
N LEU A 43 2.07 -10.68 -2.70
CA LEU A 43 2.96 -10.80 -3.86
C LEU A 43 4.40 -11.14 -3.44
N GLU A 44 4.93 -10.49 -2.41
CA GLU A 44 6.27 -10.81 -1.85
C GLU A 44 6.36 -12.26 -1.40
N ARG A 45 5.32 -12.76 -0.72
CA ARG A 45 5.27 -14.17 -0.27
C ARG A 45 5.14 -15.15 -1.44
N LYS A 46 4.44 -14.76 -2.50
CA LYS A 46 4.23 -15.60 -3.69
C LYS A 46 5.48 -15.63 -4.57
N PHE A 47 6.24 -14.53 -4.62
CA PHE A 47 7.43 -14.37 -5.44
C PHE A 47 8.60 -13.81 -4.61
N PRO A 48 9.22 -14.61 -3.71
CA PRO A 48 10.23 -14.10 -2.76
C PRO A 48 11.46 -13.46 -3.41
N ASP A 49 11.80 -13.89 -4.63
CA ASP A 49 12.96 -13.40 -5.37
C ASP A 49 12.65 -12.15 -6.22
N MET A 50 11.43 -11.63 -6.17
CA MET A 50 11.00 -10.48 -6.97
C MET A 50 10.25 -9.46 -6.13
N MET A 51 10.59 -8.20 -6.33
CA MET A 51 9.85 -7.10 -5.71
C MET A 51 8.55 -6.82 -6.49
N PRO A 52 7.41 -6.57 -5.83
CA PRO A 52 6.18 -6.19 -6.52
C PRO A 52 6.32 -4.88 -7.28
N HIS A 53 5.66 -4.77 -8.43
CA HIS A 53 5.52 -3.49 -9.13
C HIS A 53 4.28 -2.79 -8.58
N VAL A 54 4.45 -1.59 -8.04
CA VAL A 54 3.37 -0.83 -7.39
C VAL A 54 3.15 0.51 -8.06
N HIS A 55 1.91 0.97 -7.99
CA HIS A 55 1.48 2.29 -8.40
C HIS A 55 0.80 2.97 -7.21
N LEU A 56 1.43 4.00 -6.66
CA LEU A 56 1.01 4.70 -5.46
C LEU A 56 0.53 6.11 -5.78
N GLU A 57 -0.53 6.52 -5.10
CA GLU A 57 -0.89 7.92 -4.91
C GLU A 57 -0.53 8.30 -3.47
N VAL A 58 0.46 9.18 -3.34
CA VAL A 58 0.93 9.71 -2.06
C VAL A 58 0.37 11.11 -1.90
N VAL A 59 -0.56 11.26 -0.97
CA VAL A 59 -1.18 12.53 -0.60
C VAL A 59 -0.33 13.21 0.46
N PHE A 60 0.06 14.44 0.20
CA PHE A 60 0.81 15.28 1.13
C PHE A 60 -0.10 16.36 1.72
N ASN A 61 0.27 16.82 2.93
CA ASN A 61 -0.38 17.95 3.57
C ASN A 61 -0.37 19.20 2.66
N GLU A 62 -1.35 20.07 2.80
CA GLU A 62 -1.41 21.33 2.06
C GLU A 62 -0.18 22.22 2.33
N GLY A 63 0.26 22.95 1.29
CA GLY A 63 1.38 23.90 1.39
C GLY A 63 2.77 23.27 1.35
N VAL A 64 2.86 21.95 1.18
CA VAL A 64 4.13 21.23 0.98
C VAL A 64 4.65 21.49 -0.45
N ASP A 65 5.93 21.87 -0.56
CA ASP A 65 6.61 21.84 -1.86
C ASP A 65 6.89 20.39 -2.25
N ILE A 66 5.98 19.78 -3.02
CA ILE A 66 6.05 18.38 -3.46
C ILE A 66 7.31 18.05 -4.26
N ASN A 67 8.00 19.03 -4.85
CA ASN A 67 9.21 18.73 -5.61
C ASN A 67 10.33 18.18 -4.72
N VAL A 68 10.36 18.55 -3.44
CA VAL A 68 11.32 18.03 -2.46
C VAL A 68 11.10 16.54 -2.20
N PRO A 69 9.93 16.09 -1.67
CA PRO A 69 9.71 14.66 -1.44
C PRO A 69 9.71 13.86 -2.75
N LYS A 70 9.30 14.45 -3.88
CA LYS A 70 9.44 13.83 -5.20
C LYS A 70 10.89 13.44 -5.49
N TYR A 71 11.82 14.39 -5.31
CA TYR A 71 13.25 14.15 -5.54
C TYR A 71 13.78 13.09 -4.55
N GLU A 72 13.49 13.24 -3.26
CA GLU A 72 13.93 12.30 -2.22
C GLU A 72 13.45 10.86 -2.47
N ILE A 73 12.17 10.69 -2.82
CA ILE A 73 11.58 9.36 -3.11
C ILE A 73 12.19 8.77 -4.38
N THR A 74 12.34 9.56 -5.44
CA THR A 74 12.92 9.12 -6.72
C THR A 74 14.36 8.65 -6.53
N GLU A 75 15.19 9.44 -5.85
CA GLU A 75 16.61 9.14 -5.64
C GLU A 75 16.82 7.97 -4.68
N LYS A 76 16.10 7.94 -3.55
CA LYS A 76 16.30 6.94 -2.51
C LYS A 76 15.83 5.54 -2.94
N TYR A 77 14.70 5.45 -3.63
CA TYR A 77 14.08 4.17 -3.96
C TYR A 77 14.20 3.78 -5.45
N HIS A 78 14.82 4.63 -6.28
CA HIS A 78 14.98 4.41 -7.72
C HIS A 78 13.64 4.15 -8.45
N VAL A 79 12.61 4.91 -8.07
CA VAL A 79 11.25 4.82 -8.60
C VAL A 79 10.91 6.02 -9.46
N GLN A 80 9.91 5.90 -10.34
CA GLN A 80 9.38 7.04 -11.08
C GLN A 80 8.38 7.80 -10.23
N ALA A 81 8.50 9.11 -10.15
CA ALA A 81 7.54 9.96 -9.44
C ALA A 81 7.09 11.15 -10.28
N ALA A 82 5.79 11.45 -10.29
CA ALA A 82 5.21 12.56 -11.02
C ALA A 82 4.11 13.24 -10.18
N VAL A 83 4.06 14.57 -10.22
CA VAL A 83 2.97 15.30 -9.56
C VAL A 83 1.68 15.03 -10.31
N HIS A 84 0.61 14.73 -9.58
CA HIS A 84 -0.69 14.45 -10.18
C HIS A 84 -1.17 15.65 -11.02
N ARG A 85 -1.89 15.35 -12.10
CA ARG A 85 -2.25 16.37 -13.12
C ARG A 85 -3.17 17.43 -12.53
N TRP A 86 -4.13 17.01 -11.72
CA TRP A 86 -5.24 17.83 -11.22
C TRP A 86 -5.04 18.29 -9.78
N ASP A 87 -4.22 17.60 -9.01
CA ASP A 87 -3.97 17.89 -7.60
C ASP A 87 -2.46 18.04 -7.39
N LYS A 88 -2.04 19.21 -6.90
CA LYS A 88 -0.62 19.50 -6.68
C LYS A 88 -0.10 18.97 -5.36
N ASN A 89 -0.97 18.43 -4.52
CA ASN A 89 -0.63 17.79 -3.25
C ASN A 89 -0.50 16.27 -3.37
N ILE A 90 -0.69 15.70 -4.58
CA ILE A 90 -0.57 14.27 -4.81
C ILE A 90 0.65 13.98 -5.67
N LEU A 91 1.48 13.05 -5.20
CA LEU A 91 2.56 12.46 -5.97
C LEU A 91 2.18 11.05 -6.40
N VAL A 92 2.20 10.82 -7.70
CA VAL A 92 2.06 9.49 -8.29
C VAL A 92 3.44 8.85 -8.34
N VAL A 93 3.62 7.73 -7.62
CA VAL A 93 4.90 7.01 -7.53
C VAL A 93 4.72 5.62 -8.13
N THR A 94 5.56 5.24 -9.09
CA THR A 94 5.50 3.95 -9.78
C THR A 94 6.87 3.29 -9.80
N GLY A 95 6.92 2.02 -9.44
CA GLY A 95 8.16 1.25 -9.49
C GLY A 95 8.11 -0.01 -8.65
N MET A 96 9.27 -0.63 -8.47
CA MET A 96 9.43 -1.84 -7.67
C MET A 96 9.51 -1.45 -6.20
N MET A 97 8.55 -1.88 -5.38
CA MET A 97 8.53 -1.61 -3.94
C MET A 97 7.98 -2.78 -3.14
N ASN A 98 8.57 -3.00 -1.97
CA ASN A 98 8.07 -3.90 -0.94
C ASN A 98 7.31 -3.11 0.16
N VAL A 99 6.68 -3.81 1.10
CA VAL A 99 5.97 -3.22 2.24
C VAL A 99 6.88 -2.28 3.04
N GLY A 100 8.15 -2.64 3.21
CA GLY A 100 9.13 -1.82 3.93
C GLY A 100 9.36 -0.45 3.29
N ILE A 101 9.55 -0.40 1.97
CA ILE A 101 9.71 0.87 1.24
C ILE A 101 8.44 1.72 1.34
N ILE A 102 7.25 1.11 1.19
CA ILE A 102 5.98 1.84 1.31
C ILE A 102 5.82 2.43 2.72
N ALA A 103 6.21 1.67 3.76
CA ALA A 103 6.19 2.13 5.13
C ALA A 103 7.14 3.34 5.35
N GLU A 104 8.37 3.27 4.83
CA GLU A 104 9.31 4.38 4.95
C GLU A 104 8.82 5.65 4.22
N ILE A 105 8.09 5.51 3.10
CA ILE A 105 7.44 6.65 2.45
C ILE A 105 6.31 7.20 3.32
N ALA A 106 5.49 6.33 3.93
CA ALA A 106 4.39 6.71 4.81
C ALA A 106 4.86 7.48 6.06
N ASP A 107 6.02 7.10 6.60
CA ASP A 107 6.63 7.73 7.77
C ASP A 107 7.10 9.16 7.52
N HIS A 108 7.18 9.60 6.25
CA HIS A 108 7.52 10.97 5.93
C HIS A 108 6.53 11.95 6.59
N LYS A 109 7.06 12.98 7.28
CA LYS A 109 6.29 13.88 8.15
C LYS A 109 5.17 14.64 7.43
N THR A 110 5.33 14.87 6.13
CA THR A 110 4.35 15.61 5.32
C THR A 110 3.38 14.71 4.57
N VAL A 111 3.55 13.38 4.63
CA VAL A 111 2.60 12.44 4.03
C VAL A 111 1.39 12.32 4.94
N GLU A 112 0.23 12.52 4.33
CA GLU A 112 -1.09 12.37 4.95
C GLU A 112 -1.62 10.95 4.72
N LYS A 113 -1.56 10.49 3.47
CA LYS A 113 -2.15 9.21 3.06
C LYS A 113 -1.44 8.61 1.84
N ILE A 114 -1.43 7.28 1.77
CA ILE A 114 -0.97 6.49 0.64
C ILE A 114 -2.06 5.49 0.26
N SER A 115 -2.40 5.46 -1.02
CA SER A 115 -3.26 4.45 -1.64
C SER A 115 -2.66 4.00 -2.97
N GLY A 116 -3.16 2.90 -3.55
CA GLY A 116 -2.61 2.43 -4.81
C GLY A 116 -2.94 0.99 -5.14
N THR A 117 -2.21 0.46 -6.12
CA THR A 117 -2.30 -0.92 -6.60
C THR A 117 -0.93 -1.57 -6.66
N ALA A 118 -0.93 -2.91 -6.61
CA ALA A 118 0.27 -3.72 -6.68
C ALA A 118 0.05 -4.92 -7.59
N ASN A 119 1.03 -5.21 -8.43
CA ASN A 119 0.97 -6.20 -9.48
C ASN A 119 2.23 -7.07 -9.41
N ALA A 120 2.12 -8.35 -9.80
CA ALA A 120 3.31 -9.13 -10.09
C ALA A 120 4.03 -8.46 -11.28
N ALA A 121 5.35 -8.30 -11.21
CA ALA A 121 6.15 -7.54 -12.18
C ALA A 121 6.22 -8.15 -13.61
N PHE A 122 5.29 -9.04 -13.96
CA PHE A 122 5.18 -9.61 -15.30
C PHE A 122 4.41 -8.64 -16.20
N TYR A 123 5.19 -7.79 -16.89
CA TYR A 123 4.90 -7.07 -18.15
C TYR A 123 3.53 -6.39 -18.31
#